data_AF-A0A922LZN5-F1
#
_entry.id   AF-A0A922LZN5-F1
#
_cell.length_a   1.000
_cell.length_b   1.000
_cell.length_c   1.000
_cell.angle_alpha   90.00
_cell.angle_beta   90.00
_cell.angle_gamma   90.00
#
_symmetry.space_group_name_H-M   'P 1'
#
loop_
_entity.id
_entity.type
_entity.pdbx_description
1 polymer ?
#
loop_
_entity_poly.entity_id
_entity_poly.type
_entity_poly.pdbx_seq_one_letter_code
_entity_poly.pdbx_strand_id
1 'polypeptide(L)'
;MQPWFPSIDLRVTSGKCGACWAFSAAGALEGQLKNRTGTFVELSPQQLIDCSHSFGNHGCLGGDMNNAFRYVEKDGIQSEESYPYLTKEGKCQHIKSSSLTYSKSIIEIKLNDEEQLKYVLYEHGPVSAGINVEQQFMRYKNGIYQSQSCSSTEVNHAVLIVGYGEENGVQYWIIKNSWGTSWGEDGYVRIRRNYNNMCGVATMASVPKL
;
A
#
# COMPACT_ATOMS: atom_id res chain seq x y z
N MET A 1 -13.31 14.20 2.11
CA MET A 1 -13.53 12.99 2.94
C MET A 1 -12.44 12.99 4.02
N GLN A 2 -12.78 12.84 5.29
CA GLN A 2 -11.77 12.61 6.34
C GLN A 2 -11.04 11.29 6.05
N PRO A 3 -9.73 11.17 6.37
CA PRO A 3 -9.01 9.91 6.22
C PRO A 3 -9.74 8.81 6.98
N TRP A 4 -10.04 7.73 6.26
CA TRP A 4 -10.86 6.59 6.67
C TRP A 4 -10.30 5.75 7.82
N PHE A 5 -9.22 6.20 8.46
CA PHE A 5 -8.42 5.38 9.35
C PHE A 5 -8.16 6.12 10.67
N PRO A 6 -8.66 5.60 11.81
CA PRO A 6 -8.14 6.05 13.10
C PRO A 6 -6.66 5.72 13.13
N SER A 7 -5.84 6.72 13.47
CA SER A 7 -4.38 6.65 13.74
C SER A 7 -3.81 5.24 13.61
N ILE A 8 -3.56 4.80 12.36
CA ILE A 8 -2.88 3.53 12.14
C ILE A 8 -1.49 3.74 12.69
N ASP A 9 -1.03 2.85 13.56
CA ASP A 9 0.38 2.80 13.90
C ASP A 9 1.16 2.63 12.59
N LEU A 10 1.83 3.70 12.16
CA LEU A 10 2.45 3.78 10.84
C LEU A 10 3.72 2.96 10.88
N ARG A 11 3.55 1.67 10.58
CA ARG A 11 4.60 0.67 10.61
C ARG A 11 5.74 1.08 9.67
N VAL A 12 6.97 0.85 10.15
CA VAL A 12 8.20 1.34 9.54
C VAL A 12 8.91 0.22 8.80
N THR A 13 9.04 0.31 7.48
CA THR A 13 10.08 -0.42 6.76
C THR A 13 11.42 0.16 7.18
N SER A 14 12.30 -0.65 7.76
CA SER A 14 13.69 -0.21 7.94
C SER A 14 14.33 -0.07 6.56
N GLY A 15 15.20 0.93 6.35
CA GLY A 15 15.93 1.12 5.08
C GLY A 15 16.83 -0.07 4.66
N LYS A 16 16.84 -1.16 5.44
CA LYS A 16 17.56 -2.41 5.19
C LYS A 16 16.66 -3.49 4.56
N CYS A 17 15.35 -3.30 4.49
CA CYS A 17 14.39 -4.26 3.94
C CYS A 17 13.40 -3.56 3.00
N GLY A 18 13.46 -3.86 1.70
CA GLY A 18 12.56 -3.37 0.66
C GLY A 18 11.17 -4.00 0.72
N ALA A 19 10.49 -3.86 1.86
CA ALA A 19 9.21 -4.51 2.15
C ALA A 19 7.97 -3.65 1.87
N CYS A 20 8.13 -2.49 1.23
CA CYS A 20 7.01 -1.54 1.00
C CYS A 20 5.81 -2.19 0.30
N TRP A 21 6.06 -3.13 -0.61
CA TRP A 21 5.03 -3.92 -1.30
C TRP A 21 4.15 -4.72 -0.32
N ALA A 22 4.74 -5.32 0.72
CA ALA A 22 4.02 -6.09 1.71
C ALA A 22 3.15 -5.19 2.60
N PHE A 23 3.66 -4.03 3.00
CA PHE A 23 2.88 -3.04 3.76
C PHE A 23 1.73 -2.44 2.93
N SER A 24 1.97 -2.16 1.66
CA SER A 24 0.93 -1.71 0.74
C SER A 24 -0.18 -2.77 0.62
N ALA A 25 0.19 -4.02 0.36
CA ALA A 25 -0.77 -5.12 0.22
C ALA A 25 -1.55 -5.39 1.52
N ALA A 26 -0.85 -5.48 2.67
CA ALA A 26 -1.50 -5.64 3.97
C ALA A 26 -2.50 -4.51 4.23
N GLY A 27 -2.12 -3.24 3.97
CA GLY A 27 -2.99 -2.10 4.16
C GLY A 27 -4.25 -2.10 3.28
N ALA A 28 -4.16 -2.58 2.04
CA ALA A 28 -5.34 -2.74 1.18
C ALA A 28 -6.27 -3.84 1.71
N LEU A 29 -5.72 -4.98 2.15
CA LEU A 29 -6.47 -6.07 2.78
C LEU A 29 -7.14 -5.64 4.11
N GLU A 30 -6.45 -4.84 4.92
CA GLU A 30 -6.98 -4.25 6.16
C GLU A 30 -8.21 -3.36 5.85
N GLY A 31 -8.11 -2.52 4.82
CA GLY A 31 -9.22 -1.70 4.34
C GLY A 31 -10.44 -2.53 3.92
N GLN A 32 -10.22 -3.59 3.13
CA GLN A 32 -11.30 -4.51 2.77
C GLN A 32 -11.91 -5.22 3.98
N LEU A 33 -11.07 -5.68 4.92
CA LEU A 33 -11.52 -6.43 6.09
C LEU A 33 -12.38 -5.53 6.99
N LYS A 34 -11.96 -4.27 7.17
CA LYS A 34 -12.74 -3.25 7.86
C LYS A 34 -14.08 -3.00 7.18
N ASN A 35 -14.11 -2.86 5.85
CA ASN A 35 -15.34 -2.66 5.09
C ASN A 35 -16.33 -3.81 5.28
N ARG A 36 -15.83 -5.06 5.28
CA ARG A 36 -16.66 -6.27 5.40
C ARG A 36 -17.16 -6.51 6.82
N THR A 37 -16.33 -6.23 7.84
CA THR A 37 -16.59 -6.66 9.22
C THR A 37 -16.97 -5.52 10.16
N GLY A 38 -16.76 -4.27 9.75
CA GLY A 38 -16.89 -3.11 10.62
C GLY A 38 -15.78 -2.98 11.67
N THR A 39 -14.82 -3.91 11.75
CA THR A 39 -13.73 -3.90 12.75
C THR A 39 -12.38 -3.76 12.07
N PHE A 40 -11.51 -2.90 12.62
CA PHE A 40 -10.16 -2.76 12.10
C PHE A 40 -9.27 -3.78 12.78
N VAL A 41 -8.53 -4.56 11.98
CA VAL A 41 -7.54 -5.52 12.49
C VAL A 41 -6.30 -5.37 11.64
N GLU A 42 -5.16 -5.26 12.30
CA GLU A 42 -3.85 -5.17 11.68
C GLU A 42 -3.43 -6.53 11.11
N LEU A 43 -3.04 -6.57 9.83
CA LEU A 43 -2.64 -7.79 9.12
C LEU A 43 -1.12 -7.85 8.96
N SER A 44 -0.54 -9.04 8.93
CA SER A 44 0.91 -9.25 8.95
C SER A 44 1.58 -9.04 7.57
N PRO A 45 2.35 -7.96 7.35
CA PRO A 45 3.25 -7.86 6.21
C PRO A 45 4.42 -8.85 6.34
N GLN A 46 4.80 -9.26 7.56
CA GLN A 46 5.87 -10.24 7.76
C GLN A 46 5.54 -11.59 7.14
N GLN A 47 4.29 -12.05 7.30
CA GLN A 47 3.83 -13.26 6.63
C GLN A 47 3.98 -13.14 5.12
N LEU A 48 3.63 -12.00 4.53
CA LEU A 48 3.79 -11.78 3.09
C LEU A 48 5.27 -11.87 2.70
N ILE A 49 6.16 -11.19 3.44
CA ILE A 49 7.61 -11.20 3.23
C ILE A 49 8.15 -12.63 3.25
N ASP A 50 7.80 -13.42 4.27
CA ASP A 50 8.40 -14.73 4.50
C ASP A 50 7.80 -15.84 3.63
N CYS A 51 6.53 -15.73 3.23
CA CYS A 51 5.76 -16.86 2.71
C CYS A 51 5.38 -16.76 1.22
N SER A 52 5.49 -15.58 0.60
CA SER A 52 4.98 -15.39 -0.78
C SER A 52 6.03 -15.57 -1.88
N HIS A 53 7.21 -16.15 -1.58
CA HIS A 53 8.27 -16.37 -2.57
C HIS A 53 7.82 -17.22 -3.76
N SER A 54 7.01 -18.26 -3.54
CA SER A 54 6.49 -19.09 -4.64
C SER A 54 5.49 -18.37 -5.56
N PHE A 55 5.08 -17.15 -5.19
CA PHE A 55 4.22 -16.28 -5.99
C PHE A 55 5.00 -15.17 -6.70
N GLY A 56 6.33 -15.16 -6.61
CA GLY A 56 7.21 -14.21 -7.32
C GLY A 56 7.67 -13.01 -6.49
N ASN A 57 7.41 -13.00 -5.18
CA ASN A 57 7.99 -12.00 -4.28
C ASN A 57 9.38 -12.43 -3.78
N HIS A 58 10.19 -11.48 -3.33
CA HIS A 58 11.59 -11.71 -2.94
C HIS A 58 11.88 -11.14 -1.56
N GLY A 59 10.92 -11.27 -0.64
CA GLY A 59 11.06 -10.84 0.75
C GLY A 59 11.54 -9.39 0.87
N CYS A 60 12.72 -9.22 1.47
CA CYS A 60 13.33 -7.89 1.66
C CYS A 60 14.02 -7.31 0.41
N LEU A 61 14.12 -8.06 -0.70
CA LEU A 61 14.68 -7.60 -1.97
C LEU A 61 13.64 -6.97 -2.90
N GLY A 62 12.38 -6.93 -2.47
CA GLY A 62 11.26 -6.38 -3.23
C GLY A 62 10.17 -7.40 -3.54
N GLY A 63 9.09 -6.92 -4.14
CA GLY A 63 7.92 -7.72 -4.44
C GLY A 63 6.82 -6.88 -5.05
N ASP A 64 5.71 -7.54 -5.33
CA ASP A 64 4.56 -7.01 -6.04
C ASP A 64 3.28 -7.28 -5.24
N MET A 65 2.40 -6.26 -5.15
CA MET A 65 1.18 -6.33 -4.36
C MET A 65 0.19 -7.37 -4.91
N ASN A 66 0.10 -7.55 -6.24
CA ASN A 66 -0.76 -8.55 -6.85
C ASN A 66 -0.27 -9.97 -6.54
N ASN A 67 1.04 -10.19 -6.52
CA ASN A 67 1.62 -11.48 -6.08
C ASN A 67 1.29 -11.75 -4.60
N ALA A 68 1.35 -10.73 -3.76
CA ALA A 68 0.93 -10.84 -2.36
C ALA A 68 -0.56 -11.18 -2.24
N PHE A 69 -1.43 -10.52 -3.01
CA PHE A 69 -2.86 -10.83 -3.02
C PHE A 69 -3.14 -12.26 -3.47
N ARG A 70 -2.49 -12.74 -4.53
CA ARG A 70 -2.61 -14.15 -5.00
C ARG A 70 -2.15 -15.16 -3.94
N TYR A 71 -1.10 -14.85 -3.19
CA TYR A 71 -0.73 -15.66 -2.02
C TYR A 71 -1.86 -15.71 -0.99
N VAL A 72 -2.45 -14.55 -0.65
CA VAL A 72 -3.55 -14.45 0.31
C VAL A 72 -4.84 -15.11 -0.21
N GLU A 73 -5.05 -15.22 -1.53
CA GLU A 73 -6.14 -16.04 -2.10
C GLU A 73 -6.00 -17.52 -1.73
N LYS A 74 -4.77 -18.05 -1.72
CA LYS A 74 -4.50 -19.47 -1.47
C LYS A 74 -4.39 -19.81 0.01
N ASP A 75 -3.67 -18.99 0.76
CA ASP A 75 -3.22 -19.31 2.13
C ASP A 75 -3.83 -18.40 3.20
N GLY A 76 -4.42 -17.27 2.78
CA GLY A 76 -4.98 -16.28 3.69
C GLY A 76 -3.87 -15.49 4.40
N ILE A 77 -4.28 -14.60 5.31
CA ILE A 77 -3.37 -13.73 6.04
C ILE A 77 -3.74 -13.64 7.51
N GLN A 78 -2.72 -13.73 8.36
CA GLN A 78 -2.79 -13.62 9.82
C GLN A 78 -2.72 -12.16 10.27
N SER A 79 -3.09 -11.92 11.53
CA SER A 79 -2.88 -10.60 12.15
C SER A 79 -1.40 -10.30 12.38
N GLU A 80 -1.08 -9.01 12.48
CA GLU A 80 0.21 -8.53 13.00
C GLU A 80 0.52 -9.11 14.38
N GLU A 81 -0.48 -9.19 15.28
CA GLU A 81 -0.32 -9.74 16.62
C GLU A 81 0.15 -11.21 16.61
N SER A 82 -0.39 -12.02 15.69
CA SER A 82 -0.05 -13.45 15.61
C SER A 82 1.17 -13.75 14.73
N TYR A 83 1.58 -12.81 13.89
CA TYR A 83 2.80 -12.91 13.07
C TYR A 83 3.47 -11.53 12.97
N PRO A 84 4.24 -11.10 13.99
CA PRO A 84 4.77 -9.75 14.07
C PRO A 84 5.90 -9.44 13.06
N TYR A 85 6.03 -8.17 12.70
CA TYR A 85 7.09 -7.66 11.84
C TYR A 85 8.48 -7.66 12.49
N LEU A 86 9.44 -8.26 11.79
CA LEU A 86 10.80 -8.50 12.27
C LEU A 86 11.85 -7.61 11.58
N THR A 87 11.46 -6.74 10.66
CA THR A 87 12.36 -5.87 9.87
C THR A 87 13.38 -6.60 8.99
N LYS A 88 13.23 -7.91 8.83
CA LYS A 88 14.09 -8.81 8.03
C LYS A 88 13.27 -9.97 7.50
N GLU A 89 13.78 -10.64 6.49
CA GLU A 89 13.21 -11.89 5.99
C GLU A 89 13.49 -13.02 7.00
N GLY A 90 12.45 -13.82 7.25
CA GLY A 90 12.47 -14.99 8.11
C GLY A 90 12.08 -16.26 7.34
N LYS A 91 11.99 -17.37 8.06
CA LYS A 91 11.35 -18.57 7.52
C LYS A 91 9.84 -18.40 7.61
N CYS A 92 9.11 -18.84 6.59
CA CYS A 92 7.65 -18.86 6.65
C CYS A 92 7.16 -19.69 7.85
N GLN A 93 6.48 -19.04 8.79
CA GLN A 93 5.87 -19.63 9.98
C GLN A 93 4.32 -19.61 9.91
N HIS A 94 3.79 -19.49 8.70
CA HIS A 94 2.35 -19.34 8.50
C HIS A 94 1.56 -20.57 9.00
N ILE A 95 0.53 -20.29 9.80
CA ILE A 95 -0.44 -21.28 10.28
C ILE A 95 -1.78 -20.99 9.62
N LYS A 96 -2.19 -21.84 8.66
CA LYS A 96 -3.40 -21.63 7.85
C LYS A 96 -4.68 -21.48 8.64
N SER A 97 -4.82 -22.20 9.76
CA SER A 97 -5.99 -22.10 10.64
C SER A 97 -6.08 -20.75 11.37
N SER A 98 -5.01 -19.96 11.39
CA SER A 98 -4.95 -18.65 12.04
C SER A 98 -5.20 -17.49 11.07
N SER A 99 -5.47 -17.76 9.78
CA SER A 99 -5.79 -16.73 8.78
C SER A 99 -7.11 -16.03 9.12
N LEU A 100 -7.09 -14.70 9.17
CA LEU A 100 -8.26 -13.87 9.43
C LEU A 100 -9.09 -13.59 8.18
N THR A 101 -8.46 -13.59 7.01
CA THR A 101 -9.16 -13.38 5.75
C THR A 101 -8.38 -13.95 4.57
N TYR A 102 -9.10 -14.05 3.44
CA TYR A 102 -8.60 -14.51 2.14
C TYR A 102 -9.01 -13.49 1.09
N SER A 103 -8.10 -13.20 0.16
CA SER A 103 -8.45 -12.49 -1.07
C SER A 103 -9.28 -13.44 -1.93
N LYS A 104 -10.16 -12.90 -2.77
CA LYS A 104 -10.98 -13.65 -3.73
C LYS A 104 -10.70 -13.27 -5.17
N SER A 105 -10.36 -12.01 -5.39
CA SER A 105 -10.08 -11.46 -6.71
C SER A 105 -9.32 -10.14 -6.56
N ILE A 106 -8.66 -9.71 -7.63
CA ILE A 106 -7.93 -8.45 -7.69
C ILE A 106 -8.60 -7.55 -8.74
N ILE A 107 -8.86 -6.29 -8.38
CA ILE A 107 -9.19 -5.26 -9.37
C ILE A 107 -7.90 -4.51 -9.69
N GLU A 108 -7.41 -4.68 -10.91
CA GLU A 108 -6.27 -3.93 -11.44
C GLU A 108 -6.78 -2.67 -12.15
N ILE A 109 -6.22 -1.52 -11.80
CA ILE A 109 -6.54 -0.25 -12.45
C ILE A 109 -5.82 -0.21 -13.79
N LYS A 110 -6.53 0.26 -14.83
CA LYS A 110 -5.98 0.45 -16.16
C LYS A 110 -4.82 1.44 -16.09
N LEU A 111 -3.76 1.11 -16.82
CA LEU A 111 -2.53 1.88 -16.88
C LEU A 111 -2.80 3.39 -17.06
N ASN A 112 -2.29 4.20 -16.13
CA ASN A 112 -2.36 5.66 -16.08
C ASN A 112 -3.77 6.26 -15.90
N ASP A 113 -4.78 5.47 -15.55
CA ASP A 113 -6.17 5.92 -15.42
C ASP A 113 -6.47 6.43 -14.00
N GLU A 114 -6.11 7.70 -13.73
CA GLU A 114 -6.35 8.36 -12.43
C GLU A 114 -7.85 8.49 -12.08
N GLU A 115 -8.74 8.55 -13.08
CA GLU A 115 -10.19 8.63 -12.83
C GLU A 115 -10.76 7.26 -12.45
N GLN A 116 -10.33 6.18 -13.11
CA GLN A 116 -10.67 4.82 -12.68
C GLN A 116 -10.10 4.55 -11.28
N LEU A 117 -8.87 4.97 -10.99
CA LEU A 117 -8.28 4.86 -9.66
C LEU A 117 -9.13 5.55 -8.59
N LYS A 118 -9.61 6.76 -8.88
CA LYS A 118 -10.48 7.53 -7.98
C LYS A 118 -11.80 6.81 -7.72
N TYR A 119 -12.41 6.27 -8.78
CA TYR A 119 -13.65 5.51 -8.70
C TYR A 119 -13.48 4.23 -7.86
N VAL A 120 -12.44 3.45 -8.15
CA VAL A 120 -12.13 2.22 -7.42
C VAL A 120 -11.84 2.50 -5.95
N LEU A 121 -11.09 3.56 -5.64
CA LEU A 121 -10.83 3.98 -4.26
C LEU A 121 -12.12 4.33 -3.51
N TYR A 122 -13.04 5.03 -4.17
CA TYR A 122 -14.33 5.39 -3.58
C TYR A 122 -15.20 4.16 -3.31
N GLU A 123 -15.31 3.26 -4.28
CA GLU A 123 -16.23 2.12 -4.23
C GLU A 123 -15.70 0.95 -3.39
N HIS A 124 -14.39 0.73 -3.40
CA HIS A 124 -13.77 -0.42 -2.78
C HIS A 124 -12.90 -0.07 -1.57
N GLY A 125 -12.58 1.20 -1.36
CA GLY A 125 -11.67 1.62 -0.28
C GLY A 125 -10.20 1.57 -0.73
N PRO A 126 -9.25 1.55 0.22
CA PRO A 126 -7.83 1.80 -0.01
C PRO A 126 -7.20 0.95 -1.12
N VAL A 127 -6.40 1.59 -1.96
CA VAL A 127 -5.80 0.99 -3.16
C VAL A 127 -4.29 0.92 -3.01
N SER A 128 -3.71 -0.26 -3.21
CA SER A 128 -2.26 -0.43 -3.32
C SER A 128 -1.78 0.23 -4.61
N ALA A 129 -0.71 1.01 -4.53
CA ALA A 129 -0.14 1.67 -5.70
C ALA A 129 1.39 1.68 -5.67
N GLY A 130 2.02 1.61 -6.84
CA GLY A 130 3.42 1.97 -7.02
C GLY A 130 3.57 3.47 -7.26
N ILE A 131 4.66 4.05 -6.77
CA ILE A 131 5.13 5.39 -7.13
C ILE A 131 6.63 5.36 -7.43
N ASN A 132 7.10 6.34 -8.19
CA ASN A 132 8.51 6.63 -8.38
C ASN A 132 8.99 7.58 -7.26
N VAL A 133 9.80 7.05 -6.36
CA VAL A 133 10.47 7.81 -5.30
C VAL A 133 11.84 8.28 -5.78
N GLU A 134 12.10 9.54 -5.54
CA GLU A 134 13.38 10.20 -5.78
C GLU A 134 13.90 10.92 -4.52
N GLN A 135 15.07 11.56 -4.63
CA GLN A 135 15.70 12.22 -3.47
C GLN A 135 14.86 13.34 -2.85
N GLN A 136 14.11 14.10 -3.67
CA GLN A 136 13.23 15.14 -3.16
C GLN A 136 12.05 14.56 -2.38
N PHE A 137 11.46 13.46 -2.85
CA PHE A 137 10.39 12.76 -2.15
C PHE A 137 10.83 12.29 -0.76
N MET A 138 12.06 11.76 -0.63
CA MET A 138 12.59 11.33 0.67
C MET A 138 12.65 12.48 1.70
N ARG A 139 12.73 13.74 1.24
CA ARG A 139 12.78 14.95 2.09
C ARG A 139 11.41 15.60 2.30
N TYR A 140 10.33 15.03 1.75
CA TYR A 140 8.99 15.56 1.91
C TYR A 140 8.60 15.73 3.40
N LYS A 141 7.92 16.84 3.70
CA LYS A 141 7.46 17.20 5.05
C LYS A 141 5.99 17.62 5.10
N ASN A 142 5.53 18.41 4.14
CA ASN A 142 4.13 18.84 4.06
C ASN A 142 3.81 19.44 2.69
N GLY A 143 2.53 19.69 2.44
CA GLY A 143 2.01 20.30 1.22
C GLY A 143 1.69 19.27 0.13
N ILE A 144 1.28 19.75 -1.04
CA ILE A 144 1.00 18.88 -2.19
C ILE A 144 2.30 18.66 -2.97
N TYR A 145 2.85 17.46 -2.85
CA TYR A 145 4.03 17.01 -3.58
C TYR A 145 3.79 17.02 -5.09
N GLN A 146 4.76 17.56 -5.80
CA GLN A 146 4.84 17.53 -7.25
C GLN A 146 6.32 17.52 -7.64
N SER A 147 6.64 16.87 -8.75
CA SER A 147 7.99 16.81 -9.28
C SER A 147 7.98 16.82 -10.80
N GLN A 148 9.05 17.34 -11.39
CA GLN A 148 9.29 17.24 -12.83
C GLN A 148 10.22 16.06 -13.19
N SER A 149 10.85 15.45 -12.19
CA SER A 149 11.89 14.43 -12.38
C SER A 149 11.43 13.02 -12.03
N CYS A 150 10.38 12.84 -11.25
CA CYS A 150 9.86 11.51 -10.98
C CYS A 150 9.24 10.89 -12.26
N SER A 151 9.53 9.62 -12.49
CA SER A 151 9.02 8.88 -13.65
C SER A 151 7.54 8.52 -13.47
N SER A 152 6.76 8.62 -14.54
CA SER A 152 5.38 8.09 -14.58
C SER A 152 5.31 6.62 -14.99
N THR A 153 6.41 5.98 -15.39
CA THR A 153 6.42 4.58 -15.84
C THR A 153 7.28 3.67 -14.95
N GLU A 154 8.36 4.20 -14.37
CA GLU A 154 9.33 3.43 -13.59
C GLU A 154 9.05 3.56 -12.09
N VAL A 155 7.99 2.94 -11.60
CA VAL A 155 7.69 2.95 -10.16
C VAL A 155 8.66 2.04 -9.40
N ASN A 156 9.07 2.45 -8.20
CA ASN A 156 10.10 1.77 -7.40
C ASN A 156 9.75 1.61 -5.92
N HIS A 157 8.59 2.12 -5.50
CA HIS A 157 8.14 2.06 -4.12
C HIS A 157 6.63 1.88 -4.06
N ALA A 158 6.17 0.94 -3.23
CA ALA A 158 4.75 0.68 -3.05
C ALA A 158 4.20 1.42 -1.83
N VAL A 159 3.01 1.99 -2.00
CA VAL A 159 2.30 2.83 -1.05
C VAL A 159 0.81 2.47 -1.05
N LEU A 160 0.03 3.06 -0.14
CA LEU A 160 -1.41 2.84 -0.08
C LEU A 160 -2.14 4.16 -0.25
N ILE A 161 -2.95 4.28 -1.30
CA ILE A 161 -3.83 5.43 -1.51
C ILE A 161 -5.06 5.25 -0.62
N VAL A 162 -5.33 6.24 0.24
CA VAL A 162 -6.40 6.17 1.24
C VAL A 162 -7.45 7.27 1.09
N GLY A 163 -7.25 8.19 0.15
CA GLY A 163 -8.19 9.26 -0.13
C GLY A 163 -7.72 10.18 -1.25
N TYR A 164 -8.53 11.20 -1.51
CA TYR A 164 -8.20 12.30 -2.41
C TYR A 164 -8.89 13.57 -1.92
N GLY A 165 -8.41 14.70 -2.40
CA GLY A 165 -9.00 16.01 -2.11
C GLY A 165 -8.61 17.05 -3.14
N GLU A 166 -8.91 18.29 -2.77
CA GLU A 166 -8.52 19.49 -3.51
C GLU A 166 -8.25 20.60 -2.48
N GLU A 167 -7.19 21.38 -2.71
CA GLU A 167 -6.84 22.54 -1.89
C GLU A 167 -6.42 23.67 -2.85
N ASN A 168 -7.09 24.82 -2.76
CA ASN A 168 -6.83 25.99 -3.62
C ASN A 168 -6.81 25.66 -5.13
N GLY A 169 -7.73 24.80 -5.59
CA GLY A 169 -7.82 24.35 -6.98
C GLY A 169 -6.78 23.30 -7.38
N VAL A 170 -5.92 22.85 -6.47
CA VAL A 170 -4.95 21.78 -6.71
C VAL A 170 -5.48 20.47 -6.14
N GLN A 171 -5.74 19.53 -7.04
CA GLN A 171 -6.20 18.19 -6.71
C GLN A 171 -5.05 17.32 -6.21
N TYR A 172 -5.32 16.45 -5.23
CA TYR A 172 -4.32 15.55 -4.67
C TYR A 172 -4.88 14.18 -4.28
N TRP A 173 -3.99 13.20 -4.26
CA TRP A 173 -4.14 11.92 -3.58
C TRP A 173 -3.65 12.04 -2.13
N ILE A 174 -4.28 11.33 -1.19
CA ILE A 174 -3.77 11.13 0.17
C ILE A 174 -3.19 9.73 0.21
N ILE A 175 -1.89 9.64 0.46
CA ILE A 175 -1.13 8.40 0.35
C ILE A 175 -0.46 8.10 1.68
N LYS A 176 -0.74 6.91 2.21
CA LYS A 176 -0.09 6.35 3.39
C LYS A 176 1.25 5.74 2.98
N ASN A 177 2.33 6.15 3.63
CA ASN A 177 3.65 5.58 3.44
C ASN A 177 3.98 4.59 4.58
N SER A 178 5.10 3.88 4.45
CA SER A 178 5.60 2.90 5.42
C SER A 178 6.95 3.30 6.01
N TRP A 179 7.24 4.61 6.13
CA TRP A 179 8.50 5.14 6.70
C TRP A 179 8.35 5.75 8.09
N GLY A 180 7.23 5.47 8.76
CA GLY A 180 6.92 5.98 10.09
C GLY A 180 6.33 7.39 10.10
N THR A 181 5.80 7.77 11.26
CA THR A 181 5.09 9.04 11.49
C THR A 181 6.01 10.27 11.38
N SER A 182 7.31 10.13 11.63
CA SER A 182 8.28 11.24 11.55
C SER A 182 8.54 11.75 10.13
N TRP A 183 8.09 11.00 9.11
CA TRP A 183 8.22 11.35 7.71
C TRP A 183 6.92 11.96 7.18
N GLY A 184 7.01 12.99 6.34
CA GLY A 184 5.83 13.62 5.73
C GLY A 184 4.84 14.20 6.75
N GLU A 185 3.56 14.16 6.38
CA GLU A 185 2.43 14.63 7.17
C GLU A 185 1.95 13.48 8.06
N ASP A 186 2.63 13.27 9.19
CA ASP A 186 2.39 12.14 10.10
C ASP A 186 2.40 10.79 9.37
N GLY A 187 3.41 10.52 8.53
CA GLY A 187 3.55 9.30 7.72
C GLY A 187 2.76 9.27 6.42
N TYR A 188 2.03 10.34 6.10
CA TYR A 188 1.32 10.51 4.84
C TYR A 188 2.00 11.51 3.91
N VAL A 189 1.62 11.45 2.64
CA VAL A 189 1.95 12.46 1.63
C VAL A 189 0.72 12.78 0.80
N ARG A 190 0.57 14.06 0.46
CA ARG A 190 -0.35 14.49 -0.57
C ARG A 190 0.41 14.59 -1.89
N ILE A 191 0.07 13.77 -2.89
CA ILE A 191 0.67 13.86 -4.25
C ILE A 191 -0.33 14.49 -5.20
N ARG A 192 0.12 15.42 -6.04
CA ARG A 192 -0.73 16.08 -7.04
C ARG A 192 -1.42 15.04 -7.95
N ARG A 193 -2.74 15.14 -8.04
CA ARG A 193 -3.62 14.26 -8.84
C ARG A 193 -4.03 14.95 -10.13
N ASN A 194 -4.37 14.16 -11.15
CA ASN A 194 -4.80 14.62 -12.48
C ASN A 194 -3.74 15.54 -13.10
N TYR A 195 -2.49 15.13 -12.96
CA TYR A 195 -1.33 15.91 -13.40
C TYR A 195 -0.29 14.97 -14.00
N ASN A 196 -0.62 14.45 -15.19
CA ASN A 196 0.20 13.54 -15.98
C ASN A 196 0.64 12.27 -15.21
N ASN A 197 -0.27 11.67 -14.42
CA ASN A 197 0.03 10.50 -13.59
C ASN A 197 1.31 10.73 -12.75
N MET A 198 1.30 11.81 -11.95
CA MET A 198 2.44 12.28 -11.16
C MET A 198 3.11 11.12 -10.41
N CYS A 199 4.39 10.91 -10.70
CA CYS A 199 5.23 9.84 -10.15
C CYS A 199 4.66 8.43 -10.33
N GLY A 200 3.80 8.20 -11.33
CA GLY A 200 3.29 6.88 -11.67
C GLY A 200 2.23 6.33 -10.72
N VAL A 201 1.53 7.19 -9.97
CA VAL A 201 0.53 6.81 -8.95
C VAL A 201 -0.57 5.86 -9.46
N ALA A 202 -0.90 5.91 -10.76
CA ALA A 202 -1.85 5.04 -11.44
C ALA A 202 -1.18 4.06 -12.44
N THR A 203 0.14 3.87 -12.35
CA THR A 203 0.90 2.98 -13.24
C THR A 203 0.78 1.52 -12.82
N MET A 204 0.88 1.28 -11.52
CA MET A 204 0.69 -0.03 -10.91
C MET A 204 -0.23 0.14 -9.71
N ALA A 205 -1.54 0.07 -9.92
CA ALA A 205 -2.50 0.22 -8.85
C ALA A 205 -3.51 -0.93 -8.86
N SER A 206 -3.83 -1.44 -7.67
CA SER A 206 -4.76 -2.54 -7.51
C SER A 206 -5.37 -2.61 -6.12
N VAL A 207 -6.53 -3.24 -6.02
CA VAL A 207 -7.20 -3.51 -4.75
C VAL A 207 -7.67 -4.96 -4.71
N PRO A 208 -7.41 -5.71 -3.63
CA PRO A 208 -7.98 -7.05 -3.45
C PRO A 208 -9.47 -6.93 -3.09
N LYS A 209 -10.24 -7.98 -3.31
CA LYS A 209 -11.59 -8.14 -2.77
C LYS A 209 -11.63 -9.35 -1.85
N LEU A 210 -12.39 -9.26 -0.76
CA LEU A 210 -12.57 -10.34 0.22
C LEU A 210 -13.92 -11.05 0.12
#